data_AF-A0A6B3FKL1-F1
#
_entry.id   AF-A0A6B3FKL1-F1
#
_cell.length_a   1.000
_cell.length_b   1.000
_cell.length_c   1.000
_cell.angle_alpha   90.00
_cell.angle_beta   90.00
_cell.angle_gamma   90.00
#
_symmetry.space_group_name_H-M   'P 1'
#
loop_
_entity.id
_entity.type
_entity.pdbx_description
1 polymer ?
#
loop_
_entity_poly.entity_id
_entity_poly.type
_entity_poly.pdbx_seq_one_letter_code
_entity_poly.pdbx_strand_id
1 'polypeptide(L)'
;DLYQRTPPWIGPKNDKANSALQTKLLTSVPGYQRFRRNFNMWGREILAFVMARPAVAGKMQKMASDHLKKSVPDEALRARLTPDYVMACKRLLFSNTY
;
A
#
# COMPACT_ATOMS: atom_id res chain seq x y z
N ASP A 1 11.29 22.48 -5.94
CA ASP A 1 11.33 22.23 -4.49
C ASP A 1 10.17 21.36 -4.03
N LEU A 2 10.46 20.43 -3.11
CA LEU A 2 9.47 19.56 -2.45
C LEU A 2 9.02 20.24 -1.15
N TYR A 3 7.73 20.54 -1.03
CA TYR A 3 7.16 21.12 0.19
C TYR A 3 6.28 20.09 0.90
N GLN A 4 6.78 19.56 2.02
CA GLN A 4 6.07 18.56 2.81
C GLN A 4 6.21 18.85 4.31
N ARG A 5 5.08 18.87 5.04
CA ARG A 5 5.06 19.09 6.50
C ARG A 5 5.40 17.84 7.30
N THR A 6 4.93 16.68 6.85
CA THR A 6 5.23 15.38 7.46
C THR A 6 5.24 14.31 6.38
N PRO A 7 6.28 13.47 6.31
CA PRO A 7 6.31 12.38 5.34
C PRO A 7 5.27 11.29 5.68
N PRO A 8 4.49 10.80 4.71
CA PRO A 8 3.62 9.63 4.85
C PRO A 8 4.42 8.34 4.69
N TRP A 9 4.01 7.27 5.36
CA TRP A 9 4.45 5.93 4.95
C TRP A 9 3.87 5.62 3.56
N ILE A 10 4.75 5.27 2.62
CA ILE A 10 4.38 4.89 1.26
C ILE A 10 4.72 3.42 1.02
N GLY A 11 3.68 2.63 0.76
CA GLY A 11 3.78 1.24 0.38
C GLY A 11 3.82 1.06 -1.14
N PRO A 12 4.30 -0.10 -1.63
CA PRO A 12 4.30 -0.42 -3.05
C PRO A 12 2.87 -0.56 -3.57
N LYS A 13 2.59 0.07 -4.72
CA LYS A 13 1.27 -0.02 -5.37
C LYS A 13 1.32 -1.12 -6.43
N ASN A 14 0.52 -2.16 -6.31
CA ASN A 14 0.48 -3.18 -7.36
C ASN A 14 -0.38 -2.70 -8.55
N ASP A 15 0.16 -1.80 -9.38
CA ASP A 15 -0.46 -1.38 -10.64
C ASP A 15 -0.26 -2.49 -11.68
N LYS A 16 -1.15 -3.49 -11.64
CA LYS A 16 -1.26 -4.50 -12.69
C LYS A 16 -2.39 -4.10 -13.63
N ALA A 17 -2.10 -4.08 -14.93
CA ALA A 17 -3.13 -3.95 -15.95
C ALA A 17 -4.13 -5.11 -15.84
N ASN A 18 -5.42 -4.80 -15.99
CA ASN A 18 -6.43 -5.85 -16.08
C ASN A 18 -6.21 -6.62 -17.39
N SER A 19 -5.99 -7.93 -17.29
CA SER A 19 -5.84 -8.76 -18.49
C SER A 19 -7.19 -8.92 -19.20
N ALA A 20 -7.15 -9.23 -20.51
CA ALA A 20 -8.36 -9.51 -21.29
C ALA A 20 -9.21 -10.64 -20.65
N LEU A 21 -8.55 -11.63 -20.05
CA LEU A 21 -9.21 -12.70 -19.29
C LEU A 21 -9.95 -12.18 -18.07
N GLN A 22 -9.34 -11.29 -17.27
CA GLN A 22 -9.98 -10.69 -16.10
C GLN A 22 -11.19 -9.84 -16.48
N THR A 23 -11.07 -9.09 -17.58
CA THR A 23 -12.18 -8.30 -18.12
C THR A 23 -13.32 -9.21 -18.59
N LYS A 24 -13.03 -10.30 -19.29
CA LYS A 24 -14.03 -11.28 -19.73
C LYS A 24 -14.74 -11.96 -18.54
N LEU A 25 -14.02 -12.32 -17.49
CA LEU A 25 -14.63 -12.89 -16.29
C LEU A 25 -15.55 -11.87 -15.59
N LEU A 26 -15.16 -10.60 -15.54
CA LEU A 26 -15.98 -9.51 -15.00
C LEU A 26 -17.28 -9.29 -15.76
N THR A 27 -17.26 -9.38 -17.09
CA THR A 27 -18.41 -9.07 -17.94
C THR A 27 -19.30 -10.27 -18.22
N SER A 28 -18.74 -11.48 -18.30
CA SER A 28 -19.44 -12.66 -18.82
C SER A 28 -19.79 -13.71 -17.77
N VAL A 29 -19.23 -13.68 -16.56
CA VAL A 29 -19.51 -14.69 -15.52
C VAL A 29 -20.48 -14.13 -14.46
N PRO A 30 -21.72 -14.64 -14.38
CA PRO A 30 -22.67 -14.24 -13.35
C PRO A 30 -22.09 -14.49 -11.94
N GLY A 31 -22.21 -13.51 -11.05
CA GLY A 31 -21.72 -13.61 -9.67
C GLY A 31 -20.22 -13.34 -9.48
N TYR A 32 -19.39 -13.32 -10.54
CA TYR A 32 -17.95 -13.04 -10.39
C TYR A 32 -17.66 -11.62 -9.89
N GLN A 33 -18.45 -10.63 -10.30
CA GLN A 33 -18.36 -9.26 -9.76
C GLN A 33 -18.63 -9.22 -8.25
N ARG A 34 -19.62 -9.98 -7.78
CA ARG A 34 -19.98 -10.07 -6.35
C ARG A 34 -18.90 -10.80 -5.56
N PHE A 35 -18.35 -11.89 -6.12
CA PHE A 35 -17.18 -12.57 -5.56
C PHE A 35 -16.00 -11.60 -5.41
N ARG A 36 -15.62 -10.88 -6.48
CA ARG A 36 -14.52 -9.90 -6.43
C ARG A 36 -14.75 -8.79 -5.41
N ARG A 37 -15.97 -8.26 -5.32
CA ARG A 37 -16.34 -7.26 -4.32
C ARG A 37 -16.17 -7.80 -2.90
N ASN A 38 -16.68 -8.99 -2.64
CA ASN A 38 -16.57 -9.62 -1.32
C ASN A 38 -15.12 -9.94 -0.99
N PHE A 39 -14.35 -10.48 -1.92
CA PHE A 39 -12.93 -10.75 -1.75
C PHE A 39 -12.16 -9.48 -1.35
N ASN A 40 -12.40 -8.37 -2.06
CA ASN A 40 -11.77 -7.08 -1.72
C ASN A 40 -12.22 -6.55 -0.36
N MET A 41 -13.51 -6.68 -0.03
CA MET A 41 -14.06 -6.24 1.25
C MET A 41 -13.43 -7.01 2.41
N TRP A 42 -13.44 -8.35 2.36
CA TRP A 42 -12.84 -9.20 3.39
C TRP A 42 -11.33 -9.01 3.47
N GLY A 43 -10.64 -8.85 2.34
CA GLY A 43 -9.21 -8.53 2.33
C GLY A 43 -8.89 -7.21 3.04
N ARG A 44 -9.72 -6.17 2.85
CA ARG A 44 -9.58 -4.90 3.58
C ARG A 44 -9.88 -5.04 5.07
N GLU A 45 -10.85 -5.88 5.43
CA GLU A 45 -11.21 -6.13 6.83
C GLU A 45 -10.06 -6.84 7.57
N ILE A 46 -9.46 -7.85 6.94
CA ILE A 46 -8.27 -8.53 7.46
C ILE A 46 -7.11 -7.52 7.60
N LEU A 47 -6.90 -6.67 6.61
CA LEU A 47 -5.84 -5.66 6.67
C LEU A 47 -6.09 -4.67 7.81
N ALA A 48 -7.34 -4.22 8.01
CA ALA A 48 -7.70 -3.34 9.12
C ALA A 48 -7.45 -4.01 10.48
N PHE A 49 -7.85 -5.27 10.63
CA PHE A 49 -7.60 -6.06 11.84
C PHE A 49 -6.10 -6.23 12.13
N VAL A 50 -5.29 -6.44 11.10
CA VAL A 50 -3.84 -6.55 11.21
C VAL A 50 -3.21 -5.20 11.58
N MET A 51 -3.66 -4.10 10.97
CA MET A 51 -3.16 -2.75 11.25
C MET A 51 -3.52 -2.26 12.65
N ALA A 52 -4.58 -2.78 13.26
CA ALA A 52 -4.93 -2.53 14.66
C ALA A 52 -3.94 -3.17 15.66
N ARG A 53 -3.00 -4.01 15.20
CA ARG A 53 -2.02 -4.71 16.05
C ARG A 53 -0.61 -4.08 15.91
N PRO A 54 -0.08 -3.44 16.96
CA PRO A 54 1.21 -2.72 16.89
C PRO A 54 2.40 -3.59 16.46
N ALA A 55 2.43 -4.87 16.87
CA ALA A 55 3.51 -5.79 16.52
C ALA A 55 3.59 -6.09 15.00
N VAL A 56 2.47 -6.01 14.28
CA VAL A 56 2.47 -6.22 12.83
C VAL A 56 2.79 -4.92 12.08
N ALA A 57 2.40 -3.77 12.64
CA ALA A 57 2.78 -2.46 12.11
C ALA A 57 4.31 -2.30 12.00
N GLY A 58 5.07 -2.80 12.97
CA GLY A 58 6.54 -2.78 12.92
C GLY A 58 7.14 -3.59 11.75
N LYS A 59 6.54 -4.73 11.39
CA LYS A 59 6.97 -5.50 10.21
C LYS A 59 6.66 -4.76 8.91
N MET A 60 5.50 -4.12 8.84
CA MET A 60 5.13 -3.32 7.66
C MET A 60 6.00 -2.06 7.52
N GLN A 61 6.40 -1.41 8.62
CA GLN A 61 7.39 -0.32 8.60
C GLN A 61 8.67 -0.72 7.91
N LYS A 62 9.22 -1.90 8.24
CA LYS A 62 10.43 -2.41 7.59
C LYS A 62 10.21 -2.55 6.08
N MET A 63 9.10 -3.16 5.66
CA MET A 63 8.77 -3.30 4.24
C MET A 63 8.67 -1.96 3.50
N ALA A 64 8.03 -0.93 4.09
CA ALA A 64 7.96 0.39 3.45
C ALA A 64 9.31 1.13 3.46
N SER A 65 10.12 0.96 4.52
CA SER A 65 11.47 1.52 4.55
C SER A 65 12.36 0.90 3.47
N ASP A 66 12.23 -0.40 3.22
CA ASP A 66 12.95 -1.09 2.16
C ASP A 66 12.45 -0.66 0.77
N HIS A 67 11.14 -0.43 0.60
CA HIS A 67 10.59 0.15 -0.63
C HIS A 67 11.10 1.58 -0.89
N LEU A 68 11.17 2.42 0.17
CA LEU A 68 11.72 3.77 0.09
C LEU A 68 13.20 3.75 -0.29
N LYS A 69 13.99 2.86 0.32
CA LYS A 69 15.42 2.65 -0.03
C LYS A 69 15.60 2.24 -1.48
N LYS A 70 14.69 1.44 -2.03
CA LYS A 70 14.75 1.00 -3.43
C LYS A 70 14.32 2.10 -4.41
N SER A 71 13.37 2.93 -4.02
CA SER A 71 12.79 3.96 -4.88
C SER A 71 13.58 5.27 -4.88
N VAL A 72 14.24 5.61 -3.76
CA VAL A 72 14.98 6.86 -3.56
C VAL A 72 16.46 6.54 -3.30
N PRO A 73 17.35 6.75 -4.29
CA PRO A 73 18.78 6.47 -4.15
C PRO A 73 19.53 7.53 -3.31
N ASP A 74 19.01 8.76 -3.22
CA ASP A 74 19.60 9.83 -2.40
C ASP A 74 19.34 9.61 -0.90
N GLU A 75 20.41 9.47 -0.12
CA GLU A 75 20.35 9.26 1.32
C GLU A 75 19.81 10.46 2.10
N ALA A 76 20.13 11.69 1.69
CA ALA A 76 19.64 12.90 2.35
C ALA A 76 18.13 13.09 2.14
N LEU A 77 17.66 12.80 0.92
CA LEU A 77 16.23 12.82 0.62
C LEU A 77 15.49 11.67 1.34
N ARG A 78 16.08 10.48 1.39
CA ARG A 78 15.52 9.32 2.12
C ARG A 78 15.31 9.60 3.60
N ALA A 79 16.28 10.25 4.26
CA ALA A 79 16.15 10.62 5.66
C ALA A 79 14.96 11.59 5.88
N ARG A 80 14.80 12.58 5.00
CA ARG A 80 13.67 13.53 5.05
C ARG A 80 12.31 12.90 4.75
N LEU A 81 12.30 11.84 3.96
CA LEU A 81 11.08 11.10 3.59
C LEU A 81 10.74 9.96 4.56
N THR A 82 11.61 9.66 5.53
CA THR A 82 11.36 8.61 6.53
C THR A 82 10.50 9.19 7.66
N PRO A 83 9.31 8.64 7.95
CA PRO A 83 8.47 9.16 9.02
C PRO A 83 8.85 8.64 10.42
N ASP A 84 8.75 9.52 11.42
CA ASP A 84 9.10 9.22 12.83
C ASP A 84 7.96 8.56 13.65
N TYR A 85 6.88 8.15 12.99
CA TYR A 85 5.69 7.58 13.66
C TYR A 85 5.43 6.13 13.25
N VAL A 86 4.74 5.38 14.12
CA VAL A 86 4.40 3.97 13.88
C VAL A 86 3.46 3.84 12.67
N MET A 87 3.69 2.85 11.80
CA MET A 87 2.73 2.56 10.73
C MET A 87 1.33 2.36 11.32
N ALA A 88 0.30 2.81 10.59
CA ALA A 88 -1.10 2.85 11.00
C ALA A 88 -1.51 3.99 11.96
N CYS A 89 -0.59 4.79 12.53
CA CYS A 89 -0.98 6.04 13.21
C CYS A 89 -1.51 7.11 12.24
N LYS A 90 -1.13 7.01 10.96
CA LYS A 90 -1.66 7.80 9.84
C LYS A 90 -1.96 6.89 8.67
N ARG A 91 -2.81 7.37 7.75
CA ARG A 91 -3.22 6.63 6.55
C ARG A 91 -2.01 6.27 5.68
N LEU A 92 -1.82 4.98 5.44
CA LEU A 92 -0.82 4.46 4.51
C LEU A 92 -1.18 4.89 3.08
N LEU A 93 -0.21 5.44 2.36
CA LEU A 93 -0.35 5.78 0.94
C LEU A 93 0.34 4.73 0.08
N PHE A 94 -0.06 4.60 -1.18
CA PHE A 94 0.52 3.64 -2.11
C PHE A 94 0.99 4.37 -3.36
N SER A 95 2.29 4.25 -3.68
CA SER A 95 2.86 4.79 -4.91
C SER A 95 4.01 3.93 -5.42
N ASN A 96 4.15 3.86 -6.74
CA ASN A 96 5.28 3.20 -7.42
C ASN A 96 6.39 4.15 -7.81
N THR A 97 6.05 5.42 -7.96
CA THR A 97 6.98 6.50 -8.28
C THR A 97 6.86 7.51 -7.15
N TYR A 98 7.97 7.74 -6.47
CA TYR A 98 8.11 8.84 -5.52
C TYR A 98 8.79 10.00 -6.24
#